data_AF-A0A2H9L1G1-F1
#
_entry.id   AF-A0A2H9L1G1-F1
#
_cell.length_a   1.000
_cell.length_b   1.000
_cell.length_c   1.000
_cell.angle_alpha   90.00
_cell.angle_beta   90.00
_cell.angle_gamma   90.00
#
_symmetry.space_group_name_H-M   'P 1'
#
loop_
_entity.id
_entity.type
_entity.pdbx_description
1 polymer ?
#
loop_
_entity_poly.entity_id
_entity_poly.type
_entity_poly.pdbx_seq_one_letter_code
_entity_poly.pdbx_strand_id
1 'polypeptide(L)'
;MGGGLRAVLDRAERARLSKRIMTEYETLKIFAAECGFSYDAMICWLKIDGKKRQPPIDAVQKIEEKLGVTVRICGYESNNSRTEKLPTISVDEQFALIAGLFSAEGDKKSRKRICITNTNPIAIEAVRAFFLKLNPDGNKVREYVYFPSGKLETSAAKNTRHYVNKKSSKTCSIIALYDCFMKMAFEEAMVERDGTTDERLAGAFLQGVLCGDGCMAFSPERNYYEISIALEEAEARKTRNALKTLGIEFKEKPNGKIKIITIHKKRNFEKILACGGFSLQIGKNEKLKNAIANYTYSR
;
A
#
# COMPACT_ATOMS: atom_id res chain seq x y z
N MET A 1 -32.76 -9.60 4.45
CA MET A 1 -32.65 -9.10 5.84
C MET A 1 -32.30 -7.62 5.75
N GLY A 2 -33.22 -6.74 6.16
CA GLY A 2 -33.17 -5.30 5.90
C GLY A 2 -32.01 -4.61 6.61
N GLY A 3 -31.30 -3.76 5.87
CA GLY A 3 -30.31 -2.84 6.45
C GLY A 3 -31.04 -1.88 7.40
N GLY A 4 -30.81 -2.03 8.70
CA GLY A 4 -31.40 -1.16 9.70
C GLY A 4 -30.89 0.26 9.47
N LEU A 5 -31.80 1.17 9.10
CA LEU A 5 -31.54 2.60 9.02
C LEU A 5 -30.86 3.07 10.33
N ARG A 6 -29.84 3.92 10.19
CA ARG A 6 -29.08 4.48 11.31
C ARG A 6 -29.32 5.98 11.38
N ALA A 7 -29.57 6.49 12.58
CA ALA A 7 -29.83 7.91 12.79
C ALA A 7 -28.53 8.68 13.06
N VAL A 8 -28.29 9.74 12.29
CA VAL A 8 -27.17 10.67 12.52
C VAL A 8 -27.72 11.99 13.05
N LEU A 9 -27.32 12.35 14.27
CA LEU A 9 -27.50 13.71 14.78
C LEU A 9 -26.48 14.63 14.11
N ASP A 10 -26.89 15.81 13.66
CA ASP A 10 -25.93 16.85 13.25
C ASP A 10 -25.21 17.46 14.48
N ARG A 11 -24.36 18.48 14.27
CA ARG A 11 -23.61 19.09 15.38
C ARG A 11 -24.50 19.95 16.29
N ALA A 12 -25.46 20.66 15.72
CA ALA A 12 -26.36 21.54 16.47
C ALA A 12 -27.34 20.72 17.31
N GLU A 13 -27.87 19.66 16.73
CA GLU A 13 -28.81 18.75 17.38
C GLU A 13 -28.16 17.96 18.53
N ARG A 14 -26.89 17.56 18.36
CA ARG A 14 -26.10 16.97 19.46
C ARG A 14 -25.94 17.93 20.63
N ALA A 15 -25.59 19.18 20.35
CA ALA A 15 -25.42 20.18 21.40
C ALA A 15 -26.75 20.47 22.12
N ARG A 16 -27.85 20.56 21.36
CA ARG A 16 -29.21 20.77 21.89
C ARG A 16 -29.64 19.63 22.81
N LEU A 17 -29.51 18.39 22.36
CA LEU A 17 -29.88 17.20 23.13
C LEU A 17 -28.98 17.01 24.35
N SER A 18 -27.66 17.17 24.19
CA SER A 18 -26.73 17.06 25.31
C SER A 18 -27.02 18.10 26.40
N LYS A 19 -27.30 19.35 26.02
CA LYS A 19 -27.68 20.39 26.98
C LYS A 19 -28.95 20.01 27.73
N ARG A 20 -29.97 19.58 26.99
CA ARG A 20 -31.28 19.22 27.56
C ARG A 20 -31.20 18.03 28.52
N ILE A 21 -30.50 16.96 28.14
CA ILE A 21 -30.28 15.79 29.00
C ILE A 21 -29.58 16.19 30.30
N MET A 22 -28.54 17.02 30.22
CA MET A 22 -27.82 17.48 31.41
C MET A 22 -28.67 18.41 32.29
N THR A 23 -29.65 19.13 31.73
CA THR A 23 -30.60 19.94 32.49
C THR A 23 -31.67 19.09 33.18
N GLU A 24 -32.21 18.07 32.51
CA GLU A 24 -33.34 17.27 33.02
C GLU A 24 -32.90 16.10 33.91
N TYR A 25 -31.69 15.55 33.73
CA TYR A 25 -31.26 14.29 34.37
C TYR A 25 -29.97 14.39 35.18
N GLU A 26 -29.44 15.60 35.40
CA GLU A 26 -28.16 15.89 36.10
C GLU A 26 -26.89 15.32 35.45
N THR A 27 -26.93 14.05 35.03
CA THR A 27 -25.84 13.34 34.37
C THR A 27 -26.36 12.49 33.20
N LEU A 28 -25.49 12.31 32.22
CA LEU A 28 -25.71 11.37 31.11
C LEU A 28 -25.84 9.90 31.56
N LYS A 29 -25.31 9.54 32.74
CA LYS A 29 -25.41 8.18 33.28
C LYS A 29 -26.83 7.84 33.72
N ILE A 30 -27.48 8.77 34.41
CA ILE A 30 -28.87 8.60 34.87
C ILE A 30 -29.79 8.45 33.65
N PHE A 31 -29.68 9.36 32.69
CA PHE A 31 -30.46 9.29 31.46
C PHE A 31 -30.22 8.00 30.65
N ALA A 32 -28.96 7.56 30.54
CA ALA A 32 -28.61 6.31 29.84
C ALA A 32 -29.28 5.10 30.51
N ALA A 33 -29.24 5.03 31.84
CA ALA A 33 -29.86 3.95 32.61
C ALA A 33 -31.38 3.91 32.42
N GLU A 34 -32.05 5.06 32.48
CA GLU A 34 -33.51 5.15 32.29
C GLU A 34 -33.97 4.76 30.88
N CYS A 35 -33.12 4.97 29.88
CA CYS A 35 -33.43 4.60 28.50
C CYS A 35 -32.95 3.18 28.13
N GLY A 36 -32.35 2.44 29.07
CA GLY A 36 -31.81 1.09 28.84
C GLY A 36 -30.58 1.07 27.94
N PHE A 37 -29.78 2.14 27.93
CA PHE A 37 -28.53 2.23 27.17
C PHE A 37 -27.30 2.15 28.07
N SER A 38 -26.17 1.70 27.50
CA SER A 38 -24.88 1.87 28.17
C SER A 38 -24.43 3.33 28.09
N TYR A 39 -23.78 3.80 29.16
CA TYR A 39 -23.20 5.15 29.22
C TYR A 39 -22.25 5.44 28.05
N ASP A 40 -21.41 4.46 27.68
CA ASP A 40 -20.48 4.58 26.56
C ASP A 40 -21.18 4.71 25.20
N ALA A 41 -22.34 4.05 25.02
CA ALA A 41 -23.14 4.19 23.81
C ALA A 41 -23.72 5.61 23.69
N MET A 42 -24.14 6.22 24.80
CA MET A 42 -24.64 7.59 24.86
C MET A 42 -23.54 8.63 24.58
N ILE A 43 -22.34 8.45 25.15
CA ILE A 43 -21.16 9.29 24.85
C ILE A 43 -20.82 9.22 23.36
N CYS A 44 -20.77 8.01 22.79
CA CYS A 44 -20.48 7.81 21.37
C CYS A 44 -21.52 8.47 20.46
N TRP A 45 -22.79 8.45 20.87
CA TRP A 45 -23.89 9.06 20.11
C TRP A 45 -23.84 10.59 20.12
N LEU A 46 -23.71 11.18 21.31
CA LEU A 46 -23.60 12.64 21.48
C LEU A 46 -22.24 13.20 21.06
N LYS A 47 -21.28 12.32 20.74
CA LYS A 47 -19.96 12.65 20.20
C LYS A 47 -19.06 13.37 21.19
N ILE A 48 -19.17 13.03 22.47
CA ILE A 48 -18.33 13.61 23.53
C ILE A 48 -16.87 13.12 23.40
N ASP A 49 -16.64 11.96 22.76
CA ASP A 49 -15.30 11.32 22.63
C ASP A 49 -14.84 11.03 21.18
N GLY A 50 -15.32 11.79 20.18
CA GLY A 50 -14.78 11.76 18.81
C GLY A 50 -15.01 10.48 17.96
N LYS A 51 -15.39 9.33 18.54
CA LYS A 51 -15.71 8.09 17.81
C LYS A 51 -17.13 8.13 17.25
N LYS A 52 -17.29 7.98 15.93
CA LYS A 52 -18.60 7.88 15.27
C LYS A 52 -19.17 6.46 15.44
N ARG A 53 -20.06 6.22 16.40
CA ARG A 53 -21.00 5.09 16.34
C ARG A 53 -22.41 5.64 16.22
N GLN A 54 -23.15 5.15 15.22
CA GLN A 54 -24.53 5.54 14.97
C GLN A 54 -25.45 4.56 15.71
N PRO A 55 -26.36 5.03 16.59
CA PRO A 55 -27.32 4.14 17.20
C PRO A 55 -28.32 3.63 16.16
N PRO A 56 -28.92 2.46 16.39
CA PRO A 56 -30.07 2.01 15.62
C PRO A 56 -31.29 2.95 15.82
N ILE A 57 -32.24 2.98 14.88
CA ILE A 57 -33.40 3.90 14.93
C ILE A 57 -34.30 3.68 16.14
N ASP A 58 -34.52 2.43 16.54
CA ASP A 58 -35.29 2.06 17.74
C ASP A 58 -34.71 2.71 19.01
N ALA A 59 -33.39 2.85 19.08
CA ALA A 59 -32.73 3.56 20.16
C ALA A 59 -32.98 5.07 20.12
N VAL A 60 -33.15 5.67 18.94
CA VAL A 60 -33.48 7.10 18.81
C VAL A 60 -34.94 7.36 19.15
N GLN A 61 -35.86 6.48 18.74
CA GLN A 61 -37.28 6.60 19.09
C GLN A 61 -37.51 6.60 20.60
N LYS A 62 -36.84 5.72 21.34
CA LYS A 62 -36.89 5.71 22.82
C LYS A 62 -36.45 7.02 23.44
N ILE A 63 -35.50 7.72 22.81
CA ILE A 63 -34.99 9.01 23.30
C ILE A 63 -35.94 10.15 22.93
N GLU A 64 -36.53 10.11 21.74
CA GLU A 64 -37.58 11.03 21.30
C GLU A 64 -38.80 10.99 22.24
N GLU A 65 -39.25 9.78 22.58
CA GLU A 65 -40.34 9.55 23.53
C GLU A 65 -39.99 10.06 24.93
N LYS A 66 -38.78 9.73 25.42
CA LYS A 66 -38.36 10.10 26.78
C LYS A 66 -38.16 11.60 26.97
N LEU A 67 -37.63 12.29 25.96
CA LEU A 67 -37.36 13.73 26.02
C LEU A 67 -38.50 14.59 25.43
N GLY A 68 -39.54 13.99 24.86
CA GLY A 68 -40.61 14.71 24.16
C GLY A 68 -40.07 15.60 23.04
N VAL A 69 -39.14 15.07 22.23
CA VAL A 69 -38.54 15.78 21.09
C VAL A 69 -38.65 14.95 19.84
N THR A 70 -38.80 15.61 18.70
CA THR A 70 -38.53 14.98 17.40
C THR A 70 -37.10 15.30 17.01
N VAL A 71 -36.30 14.26 16.84
CA VAL A 71 -34.94 14.33 16.32
C VAL A 71 -35.04 14.28 14.80
N ARG A 72 -34.44 15.25 14.11
CA ARG A 72 -34.36 15.20 12.65
C ARG A 72 -33.44 14.04 12.24
N ILE A 73 -34.02 12.91 11.85
CA ILE A 73 -33.29 11.74 11.38
C ILE A 73 -32.82 12.01 9.95
N CYS A 74 -31.52 12.30 9.78
CA CYS A 74 -30.88 12.05 8.49
C CYS A 74 -30.67 10.54 8.38
N GLY A 75 -31.58 9.87 7.66
CA GLY A 75 -31.40 8.49 7.26
C GLY A 75 -30.18 8.40 6.36
N TYR A 76 -29.05 7.99 6.93
CA TYR A 76 -28.06 7.32 6.12
C TYR A 76 -28.54 5.88 6.06
N GLU A 77 -28.87 5.40 4.87
CA GLU A 77 -28.59 4.00 4.60
C GLU A 77 -27.14 3.82 5.05
N SER A 78 -26.92 2.94 6.03
CA SER A 78 -25.58 2.43 6.19
C SER A 78 -25.27 1.85 4.83
N ASN A 79 -24.56 2.59 3.98
CA ASN A 79 -23.74 2.00 2.96
C ASN A 79 -22.90 1.04 3.79
N ASN A 80 -23.32 -0.21 3.79
CA ASN A 80 -22.43 -1.29 4.05
C ASN A 80 -21.37 -1.10 2.97
N SER A 81 -20.34 -0.31 3.28
CA SER A 81 -19.06 -0.35 2.61
C SER A 81 -18.45 -1.76 2.65
N ARG A 82 -19.14 -2.70 3.30
CA ARG A 82 -18.92 -4.15 3.31
C ARG A 82 -19.45 -4.89 2.07
N THR A 83 -20.23 -4.27 1.19
CA THR A 83 -20.73 -4.94 -0.04
C THR A 83 -20.38 -4.19 -1.33
N GLU A 84 -19.51 -3.17 -1.29
CA GLU A 84 -18.79 -2.83 -2.52
C GLU A 84 -17.82 -3.98 -2.80
N LYS A 85 -18.12 -4.76 -3.85
CA LYS A 85 -17.19 -5.76 -4.35
C LYS A 85 -15.89 -5.03 -4.68
N LEU A 86 -14.78 -5.47 -4.09
CA LEU A 86 -13.48 -4.89 -4.38
C LEU A 86 -13.24 -4.91 -5.89
N PRO A 87 -12.62 -3.86 -6.45
CA PRO A 87 -12.27 -3.86 -7.86
C PRO A 87 -11.37 -5.06 -8.13
N THR A 88 -11.63 -5.78 -9.22
CA THR A 88 -10.79 -6.92 -9.63
C THR A 88 -9.60 -6.39 -10.41
N ILE A 89 -8.39 -6.70 -9.97
CA ILE A 89 -7.15 -6.43 -10.70
C ILE A 89 -6.74 -7.72 -11.41
N SER A 90 -6.50 -7.63 -12.71
CA SER A 90 -5.94 -8.75 -13.49
C SER A 90 -4.52 -9.06 -13.05
N VAL A 91 -4.23 -10.32 -12.73
CA VAL A 91 -2.87 -10.80 -12.42
C VAL A 91 -2.16 -11.18 -13.72
N ASP A 92 -1.66 -10.16 -14.42
CA ASP A 92 -0.86 -10.29 -15.64
C ASP A 92 0.62 -9.92 -15.42
N GLU A 93 1.45 -10.00 -16.47
CA GLU A 93 2.88 -9.63 -16.40
C GLU A 93 3.09 -8.16 -16.02
N GLN A 94 2.21 -7.25 -16.46
CA GLN A 94 2.31 -5.84 -16.10
C GLN A 94 2.06 -5.67 -14.60
N PHE A 95 1.00 -6.27 -14.07
CA PHE A 95 0.75 -6.29 -12.62
C PHE A 95 1.91 -6.91 -11.86
N ALA A 96 2.43 -8.06 -12.29
CA ALA A 96 3.53 -8.74 -11.64
C ALA A 96 4.79 -7.86 -11.57
N LEU A 97 5.12 -7.17 -12.66
CA LEU A 97 6.20 -6.17 -12.71
C LEU A 97 5.99 -5.04 -11.70
N ILE A 98 4.80 -4.43 -11.68
CA ILE A 98 4.49 -3.35 -10.73
C ILE A 98 4.48 -3.85 -9.28
N ALA A 99 4.02 -5.08 -9.03
CA ALA A 99 4.08 -5.72 -7.74
C ALA A 99 5.52 -5.95 -7.27
N GLY A 100 6.43 -6.31 -8.18
CA GLY A 100 7.86 -6.41 -7.90
C GLY A 100 8.49 -5.06 -7.52
N LEU A 101 8.19 -4.02 -8.29
CA LEU A 101 8.59 -2.64 -7.96
C LEU A 101 8.03 -2.19 -6.62
N PHE A 102 6.76 -2.47 -6.34
CA PHE A 102 6.12 -2.15 -5.06
C PHE A 102 6.78 -2.92 -3.90
N SER A 103 7.14 -4.18 -4.09
CA SER A 103 7.89 -4.95 -3.09
C SER A 103 9.24 -4.29 -2.78
N ALA A 104 10.01 -3.88 -3.78
CA ALA A 104 11.29 -3.22 -3.55
C ALA A 104 11.16 -1.79 -2.95
N GLU A 105 10.29 -0.97 -3.52
CA GLU A 105 10.31 0.49 -3.34
C GLU A 105 9.00 1.10 -2.81
N GLY A 106 7.94 0.30 -2.70
CA GLY A 106 6.62 0.76 -2.26
C GLY A 106 6.57 1.17 -0.79
N ASP A 107 5.63 2.04 -0.42
CA ASP A 107 5.22 2.28 0.98
C ASP A 107 4.23 1.19 1.42
N LYS A 108 4.69 0.29 2.29
CA LYS A 108 3.88 -0.84 2.80
C LYS A 108 3.05 -0.48 4.03
N LYS A 109 3.27 0.68 4.65
CA LYS A 109 2.62 1.05 5.92
C LYS A 109 1.27 1.72 5.70
N SER A 110 1.09 2.36 4.55
CA SER A 110 -0.16 3.05 4.24
C SER A 110 -1.27 2.09 3.81
N ARG A 111 -2.42 2.18 4.47
CA ARG A 111 -3.66 1.49 4.08
C ARG A 111 -4.53 2.26 3.09
N LYS A 112 -4.15 3.50 2.76
CA LYS A 112 -5.01 4.45 2.01
C LYS A 112 -4.58 4.68 0.57
N ARG A 113 -3.39 4.21 0.20
CA ARG A 113 -2.80 4.46 -1.11
C ARG A 113 -1.78 3.40 -1.45
N ILE A 114 -1.58 3.21 -2.74
CA ILE A 114 -0.39 2.54 -3.27
C ILE A 114 0.61 3.65 -3.60
N CYS A 115 1.83 3.59 -3.09
CA CYS A 115 2.84 4.62 -3.31
C CYS A 115 4.17 3.95 -3.60
N ILE A 116 4.86 4.39 -4.66
CA ILE A 116 6.16 3.88 -5.10
C ILE A 116 7.11 5.06 -5.27
N THR A 117 8.34 4.91 -4.79
CA THR A 117 9.42 5.89 -4.97
C THR A 117 10.52 5.30 -5.84
N ASN A 118 10.96 5.96 -6.90
CA ASN A 118 12.07 5.43 -7.70
C ASN A 118 12.90 6.57 -8.32
N THR A 119 14.18 6.31 -8.54
CA THR A 119 15.09 7.26 -9.22
C THR A 119 15.04 7.13 -10.74
N ASN A 120 14.49 6.04 -11.25
CA ASN A 120 14.35 5.78 -12.68
C ASN A 120 13.01 6.33 -13.20
N PRO A 121 13.01 7.35 -14.09
CA PRO A 121 11.79 7.92 -14.64
C PRO A 121 10.99 6.92 -15.48
N ILE A 122 11.65 5.99 -16.17
CA ILE A 122 10.98 4.97 -17.00
C ILE A 122 10.13 4.03 -16.12
N ALA A 123 10.66 3.67 -14.94
CA ALA A 123 9.91 2.85 -13.98
C ALA A 123 8.69 3.60 -13.42
N ILE A 124 8.82 4.91 -13.20
CA ILE A 124 7.72 5.74 -12.69
C ILE A 124 6.63 5.90 -13.75
N GLU A 125 7.00 6.09 -15.02
CA GLU A 125 6.02 6.15 -16.11
C GLU A 125 5.29 4.81 -16.28
N ALA A 126 5.98 3.68 -16.15
CA ALA A 126 5.34 2.36 -16.18
C ALA A 126 4.30 2.19 -15.05
N VAL A 127 4.62 2.63 -13.83
CA VAL A 127 3.68 2.65 -12.70
C VAL A 127 2.53 3.61 -12.96
N ARG A 128 2.79 4.79 -13.54
CA ARG A 128 1.79 5.79 -13.88
C ARG A 128 0.77 5.24 -14.87
N ALA A 129 1.25 4.65 -15.96
CA ALA A 129 0.38 4.02 -16.96
C ALA A 129 -0.48 2.92 -16.33
N PHE A 130 0.09 2.10 -15.44
CA PHE A 130 -0.68 1.08 -14.71
C PHE A 130 -1.74 1.69 -13.78
N PHE A 131 -1.41 2.72 -13.00
CA PHE A 131 -2.38 3.39 -12.13
C PHE A 131 -3.49 4.10 -12.90
N LEU A 132 -3.19 4.68 -14.06
CA LEU A 132 -4.20 5.27 -14.94
C LEU A 132 -5.11 4.21 -15.56
N LYS A 133 -4.63 2.97 -15.81
CA LYS A 133 -5.52 1.86 -16.18
C LYS A 133 -6.49 1.49 -15.06
N LEU A 134 -6.02 1.50 -13.81
CA LEU A 134 -6.85 1.22 -12.63
C LEU A 134 -7.79 2.38 -12.28
N ASN A 135 -7.42 3.61 -12.64
CA ASN A 135 -8.16 4.83 -12.36
C ASN A 135 -8.11 5.78 -13.58
N PRO A 136 -8.95 5.53 -14.61
CA PRO A 136 -8.88 6.24 -15.90
C PRO A 136 -9.14 7.75 -15.81
N ASP A 137 -9.89 8.20 -14.82
CA ASP A 137 -10.14 9.61 -14.53
C ASP A 137 -8.90 10.32 -13.94
N GLY A 138 -7.90 9.57 -13.48
CA GLY A 138 -6.59 10.07 -13.04
C GLY A 138 -6.61 10.98 -11.80
N ASN A 139 -7.79 11.34 -11.29
CA ASN A 139 -7.97 12.27 -10.17
C ASN A 139 -7.39 11.75 -8.84
N LYS A 140 -7.17 10.44 -8.72
CA LYS A 140 -6.55 9.79 -7.55
C LYS A 140 -5.06 9.50 -7.77
N VAL A 141 -4.52 9.70 -8.97
CA VAL A 141 -3.10 9.51 -9.28
C VAL A 141 -2.36 10.83 -9.06
N ARG A 142 -1.32 10.81 -8.23
CA ARG A 142 -0.47 11.99 -7.97
C ARG A 142 0.99 11.65 -8.10
N GLU A 143 1.73 12.57 -8.70
CA GLU A 143 3.18 12.50 -8.83
C GLU A 143 3.83 13.63 -8.04
N TYR A 144 4.96 13.31 -7.42
CA TYR A 144 5.78 14.25 -6.68
C TYR A 144 7.25 14.02 -6.99
N VAL A 145 8.07 15.05 -6.80
CA VAL A 145 9.53 14.93 -6.85
C VAL A 145 10.09 15.17 -5.46
N TYR A 146 10.92 14.25 -4.99
CA TYR A 146 11.69 14.39 -3.77
C TYR A 146 13.11 14.84 -4.08
N PHE A 147 13.55 15.90 -3.39
CA PHE A 147 14.92 16.38 -3.40
C PHE A 147 15.57 16.09 -2.04
N PRO A 148 16.72 15.38 -2.01
CA PRO A 148 17.53 15.24 -0.80
C PRO A 148 17.86 16.60 -0.21
N SER A 149 17.86 16.72 1.13
CA SER A 149 18.07 17.99 1.84
C SER A 149 19.34 18.71 1.38
N GLY A 150 19.20 19.99 0.99
CA GLY A 150 20.30 20.86 0.58
C GLY A 150 20.04 21.71 -0.67
N LYS A 151 18.99 21.44 -1.45
CA LYS A 151 18.76 22.14 -2.73
C LYS A 151 17.55 23.07 -2.79
N LEU A 152 16.45 22.83 -2.07
CA LEU A 152 15.27 23.69 -2.08
C LEU A 152 14.50 23.58 -0.75
N GLU A 153 14.47 24.65 0.05
CA GLU A 153 13.64 24.75 1.26
C GLU A 153 12.27 25.40 0.95
N THR A 154 11.50 24.80 0.04
CA THR A 154 10.09 25.16 -0.12
C THR A 154 9.21 24.28 0.75
N SER A 155 8.04 24.77 1.17
CA SER A 155 7.07 24.01 1.97
C SER A 155 6.64 22.70 1.28
N ALA A 156 6.62 22.67 -0.05
CA ALA A 156 6.38 21.49 -0.86
C ALA A 156 7.42 20.37 -0.65
N ALA A 157 8.71 20.71 -0.50
CA ALA A 157 9.80 19.75 -0.28
C ALA A 157 9.77 19.11 1.12
N LYS A 158 9.20 19.79 2.13
CA LYS A 158 8.99 19.20 3.46
C LYS A 158 7.88 18.14 3.42
N ASN A 159 6.82 18.35 2.66
CA ASN A 159 5.67 17.45 2.57
C ASN A 159 5.99 16.14 1.81
N THR A 160 6.90 16.15 0.85
CA THR A 160 7.26 14.95 0.06
C THR A 160 8.10 13.93 0.85
N ARG A 161 8.75 14.33 1.95
CA ARG A 161 9.56 13.44 2.81
C ARG A 161 8.77 12.28 3.40
N HIS A 162 7.49 12.49 3.71
CA HIS A 162 6.63 11.45 4.29
C HIS A 162 6.25 10.33 3.30
N TYR A 163 6.57 10.50 2.02
CA TYR A 163 6.26 9.52 0.97
C TYR A 163 7.48 8.67 0.57
N VAL A 164 8.66 9.03 1.05
CA VAL A 164 9.91 8.34 0.73
C VAL A 164 10.13 7.22 1.74
N ASN A 165 10.14 5.97 1.25
CA ASN A 165 10.30 4.79 2.11
C ASN A 165 11.74 4.60 2.61
N LYS A 166 12.75 4.97 1.81
CA LYS A 166 14.19 4.89 2.16
C LYS A 166 14.83 6.26 1.97
N LYS A 167 15.59 6.77 2.96
CA LYS A 167 16.34 8.03 2.81
C LYS A 167 17.25 7.94 1.57
N SER A 168 16.85 8.59 0.48
CA SER A 168 17.64 8.65 -0.74
C SER A 168 18.56 9.88 -0.70
N SER A 169 19.82 9.69 -1.08
CA SER A 169 20.78 10.78 -1.35
C SER A 169 20.62 11.36 -2.76
N LYS A 170 19.71 10.82 -3.57
CA LYS A 170 19.42 11.24 -4.94
C LYS A 170 17.99 11.76 -5.06
N THR A 171 17.78 12.67 -6.02
CA THR A 171 16.44 13.07 -6.44
C THR A 171 15.68 11.83 -6.92
N CYS A 172 14.44 11.65 -6.45
CA CYS A 172 13.59 10.57 -6.89
C CYS A 172 12.17 11.08 -7.16
N SER A 173 11.46 10.40 -8.05
CA SER A 173 10.05 10.63 -8.27
C SER A 173 9.24 9.68 -7.40
N ILE A 174 8.08 10.16 -6.97
CA ILE A 174 7.13 9.46 -6.14
C ILE A 174 5.82 9.46 -6.91
N ILE A 175 5.21 8.29 -7.06
CA ILE A 175 3.88 8.18 -7.62
C ILE A 175 2.94 7.46 -6.66
N ALA A 176 1.74 8.01 -6.48
CA ALA A 176 0.76 7.50 -5.55
C ALA A 176 -0.64 7.43 -6.17
N LEU A 177 -1.33 6.32 -5.93
CA LEU A 177 -2.76 6.13 -6.19
C LEU A 177 -3.54 6.17 -4.86
N TYR A 178 -4.33 7.22 -4.67
CA TYR A 178 -5.12 7.47 -3.46
C TYR A 178 -6.49 6.80 -3.50
N ASP A 179 -6.49 5.49 -3.31
CA ASP A 179 -7.72 4.70 -3.20
C ASP A 179 -7.51 3.52 -2.23
N CYS A 180 -8.27 3.48 -1.14
CA CYS A 180 -8.15 2.41 -0.15
C CYS A 180 -8.68 1.07 -0.67
N PHE A 181 -9.74 1.07 -1.49
CA PHE A 181 -10.28 -0.15 -2.05
C PHE A 181 -9.34 -0.72 -3.11
N MET A 182 -8.76 0.15 -3.95
CA MET A 182 -7.74 -0.29 -4.91
C MET A 182 -6.47 -0.78 -4.21
N LYS A 183 -6.08 -0.16 -3.09
CA LYS A 183 -4.94 -0.64 -2.28
C LYS A 183 -5.22 -2.04 -1.73
N MET A 184 -6.42 -2.31 -1.23
CA MET A 184 -6.82 -3.64 -0.76
C MET A 184 -6.83 -4.66 -1.90
N ALA A 185 -7.48 -4.33 -3.02
CA ALA A 185 -7.50 -5.19 -4.21
C ALA A 185 -6.09 -5.50 -4.74
N PHE A 186 -5.19 -4.51 -4.71
CA PHE A 186 -3.80 -4.70 -5.12
C PHE A 186 -3.06 -5.67 -4.19
N GLU A 187 -3.30 -5.58 -2.87
CA GLU A 187 -2.73 -6.52 -1.91
C GLU A 187 -3.29 -7.95 -2.09
N GLU A 188 -4.58 -8.11 -2.39
CA GLU A 188 -5.18 -9.40 -2.71
C GLU A 188 -4.57 -10.02 -3.97
N ALA A 189 -4.48 -9.25 -5.06
CA ALA A 189 -3.82 -9.66 -6.30
C ALA A 189 -2.34 -10.02 -6.09
N MET A 190 -1.65 -9.35 -5.15
CA MET A 190 -0.26 -9.69 -4.80
C MET A 190 -0.15 -11.05 -4.09
N VAL A 191 -1.14 -11.41 -3.28
CA VAL A 191 -1.21 -12.72 -2.60
C VAL A 191 -1.50 -13.81 -3.63
N GLU A 192 -2.46 -13.58 -4.52
CA GLU A 192 -2.77 -14.49 -5.64
C GLU A 192 -1.52 -14.77 -6.50
N ARG A 193 -0.80 -13.70 -6.89
CA ARG A 193 0.46 -13.83 -7.64
C ARG A 193 1.54 -14.60 -6.87
N ASP A 194 1.63 -14.48 -5.55
CA ASP A 194 2.62 -15.23 -4.76
C ASP A 194 2.29 -16.74 -4.67
N GLY A 195 1.03 -17.11 -4.94
CA GLY A 195 0.57 -18.51 -4.99
C GLY A 195 0.72 -19.19 -6.36
N THR A 196 1.08 -18.45 -7.42
CA THR A 196 1.24 -19.03 -8.77
C THR A 196 2.61 -19.67 -9.00
N THR A 197 2.66 -20.71 -9.83
CA THR A 197 3.90 -21.32 -10.34
C THR A 197 4.24 -20.86 -11.76
N ASP A 198 3.51 -19.89 -12.31
CA ASP A 198 3.76 -19.37 -13.66
C ASP A 198 5.12 -18.65 -13.73
N GLU A 199 6.05 -19.21 -14.52
CA GLU A 199 7.38 -18.67 -14.73
C GLU A 199 7.36 -17.27 -15.36
N ARG A 200 6.37 -16.95 -16.21
CA ARG A 200 6.25 -15.63 -16.83
C ARG A 200 5.93 -14.56 -15.78
N LEU A 201 4.95 -14.84 -14.91
CA LEU A 201 4.60 -13.95 -13.80
C LEU A 201 5.74 -13.84 -12.79
N ALA A 202 6.45 -14.94 -12.49
CA ALA A 202 7.63 -14.93 -11.64
C ALA A 202 8.77 -14.08 -12.24
N GLY A 203 9.01 -14.21 -13.55
CA GLY A 203 9.98 -13.43 -14.31
C GLY A 203 9.67 -11.94 -14.32
N ALA A 204 8.43 -11.57 -14.62
CA ALA A 204 7.98 -10.19 -14.59
C ALA A 204 8.06 -9.58 -13.17
N PHE A 205 7.68 -10.34 -12.14
CA PHE A 205 7.86 -9.92 -10.75
C PHE A 205 9.32 -9.69 -10.40
N LEU A 206 10.21 -10.62 -10.74
CA LEU A 206 11.64 -10.49 -10.48
C LEU A 206 12.24 -9.27 -11.19
N GLN A 207 11.82 -9.01 -12.43
CA GLN A 207 12.20 -7.80 -13.18
C GLN A 207 11.81 -6.52 -12.42
N GLY A 208 10.60 -6.47 -11.88
CA GLY A 208 10.15 -5.36 -11.03
C GLY A 208 11.03 -5.16 -9.80
N VAL A 209 11.35 -6.25 -9.09
CA VAL A 209 12.24 -6.20 -7.91
C VAL A 209 13.64 -5.71 -8.28
N LEU A 210 14.22 -6.23 -9.37
CA LEU A 210 15.54 -5.84 -9.86
C LEU A 210 15.60 -4.38 -10.29
N CYS A 211 14.52 -3.86 -10.88
CA CYS A 211 14.41 -2.44 -11.20
C CYS A 211 14.24 -1.56 -9.95
N GLY A 212 13.66 -2.08 -8.87
CA GLY A 212 13.57 -1.34 -7.62
C GLY A 212 14.92 -1.26 -6.91
N ASP A 213 15.42 -2.41 -6.47
CA ASP A 213 16.55 -2.49 -5.52
C ASP A 213 17.73 -3.33 -6.05
N GLY A 214 17.58 -4.00 -7.20
CA GLY A 214 18.63 -4.84 -7.77
C GLY A 214 19.91 -4.05 -8.09
N CYS A 215 21.02 -4.46 -7.49
CA CYS A 215 22.35 -3.94 -7.76
C CYS A 215 23.18 -5.01 -8.46
N MET A 216 24.02 -4.60 -9.41
CA MET A 216 24.97 -5.49 -10.06
C MET A 216 26.37 -4.89 -9.90
N ALA A 217 27.27 -5.65 -9.30
CA ALA A 217 28.63 -5.24 -9.02
C ALA A 217 29.62 -6.32 -9.40
N PHE A 218 30.82 -5.92 -9.81
CA PHE A 218 31.95 -6.82 -9.98
C PHE A 218 32.72 -6.87 -8.66
N SER A 219 33.04 -8.07 -8.16
CA SER A 219 33.91 -8.27 -7.00
C SER A 219 35.34 -8.51 -7.49
N PRO A 220 36.27 -7.55 -7.31
CA PRO A 220 37.67 -7.73 -7.73
C PRO A 220 38.33 -8.89 -6.98
N GLU A 221 38.09 -9.01 -5.68
CA GLU A 221 38.66 -10.05 -4.82
C GLU A 221 38.29 -11.46 -5.27
N ARG A 222 37.06 -11.64 -5.76
CA ARG A 222 36.55 -12.95 -6.18
C ARG A 222 36.52 -13.13 -7.70
N ASN A 223 36.88 -12.10 -8.45
CA ASN A 223 36.90 -12.05 -9.90
C ASN A 223 35.58 -12.51 -10.56
N TYR A 224 34.43 -12.10 -10.03
CA TYR A 224 33.11 -12.39 -10.62
C TYR A 224 32.10 -11.28 -10.40
N TYR A 225 31.04 -11.26 -11.22
CA TYR A 225 29.88 -10.37 -11.02
C TYR A 225 28.88 -10.97 -10.04
N GLU A 226 28.29 -10.12 -9.21
CA GLU A 226 27.21 -10.47 -8.28
C GLU A 226 26.02 -9.55 -8.52
N ILE A 227 24.82 -10.12 -8.53
CA ILE A 227 23.57 -9.37 -8.36
C ILE A 227 23.15 -9.47 -6.91
N SER A 228 22.87 -8.34 -6.27
CA SER A 228 22.38 -8.26 -4.89
C SER A 228 21.06 -7.50 -4.80
N ILE A 229 20.19 -7.93 -3.88
CA ILE A 229 18.88 -7.33 -3.61
C ILE A 229 18.70 -7.28 -2.09
N ALA A 230 18.33 -6.12 -1.54
CA ALA A 230 18.18 -5.86 -0.12
C ALA A 230 16.71 -5.53 0.22
N LEU A 231 16.02 -6.49 0.85
CA LEU A 231 14.58 -6.43 1.12
C LEU A 231 14.27 -6.74 2.59
N GLU A 232 13.13 -6.26 3.10
CA GLU A 232 12.59 -6.75 4.36
C GLU A 232 12.14 -8.22 4.23
N GLU A 233 11.99 -8.94 5.34
CA GLU A 233 11.71 -10.39 5.36
C GLU A 233 10.53 -10.80 4.46
N ALA A 234 9.42 -10.06 4.50
CA ALA A 234 8.21 -10.41 3.76
C ALA A 234 8.43 -10.32 2.23
N GLU A 235 9.11 -9.28 1.78
CA GLU A 235 9.46 -9.02 0.38
C GLU A 235 10.56 -9.97 -0.10
N ALA A 236 11.53 -10.27 0.77
CA ALA A 236 12.57 -11.26 0.51
C ALA A 236 11.93 -12.64 0.29
N ARG A 237 10.94 -13.04 1.09
CA ARG A 237 10.18 -14.29 0.89
C ARG A 237 9.52 -14.35 -0.49
N LYS A 238 8.80 -13.30 -0.90
CA LYS A 238 8.17 -13.22 -2.24
C LYS A 238 9.20 -13.33 -3.37
N THR A 239 10.36 -12.69 -3.19
CA THR A 239 11.46 -12.73 -4.16
C THR A 239 12.10 -14.11 -4.22
N ARG A 240 12.27 -14.80 -3.08
CA ARG A 240 12.74 -16.19 -3.04
C ARG A 240 11.81 -17.12 -3.80
N ASN A 241 10.49 -16.97 -3.65
CA ASN A 241 9.52 -17.79 -4.37
C ASN A 241 9.69 -17.62 -5.89
N ALA A 242 9.76 -16.37 -6.38
CA ALA A 242 10.00 -16.11 -7.79
C ALA A 242 11.32 -16.71 -8.29
N LEU A 243 12.42 -16.55 -7.53
CA LEU A 243 13.72 -17.14 -7.88
C LEU A 243 13.67 -18.67 -7.94
N LYS A 244 12.98 -19.32 -6.99
CA LYS A 244 12.80 -20.78 -6.98
C LYS A 244 11.98 -21.26 -8.16
N THR A 245 10.87 -20.58 -8.49
CA THR A 245 10.04 -20.90 -9.66
C THR A 245 10.84 -20.85 -10.95
N LEU A 246 11.73 -19.86 -11.09
CA LEU A 246 12.63 -19.73 -12.25
C LEU A 246 13.85 -20.69 -12.21
N GLY A 247 13.98 -21.49 -11.16
CA GLY A 247 15.15 -22.35 -10.91
C GLY A 247 16.45 -21.55 -10.83
N ILE A 248 16.41 -20.32 -10.31
CA ILE A 248 17.57 -19.47 -10.09
C ILE A 248 18.12 -19.74 -8.69
N GLU A 249 19.38 -20.15 -8.62
CA GLU A 249 20.04 -20.34 -7.33
C GLU A 249 20.52 -19.00 -6.75
N PHE A 250 20.32 -18.84 -5.45
CA PHE A 250 20.71 -17.63 -4.72
C PHE A 250 21.26 -18.00 -3.34
N LYS A 251 22.03 -17.08 -2.75
CA LYS A 251 22.40 -17.09 -1.34
C LYS A 251 21.60 -16.00 -0.64
N GLU A 252 21.26 -16.23 0.62
CA GLU A 252 20.60 -15.21 1.45
C GLU A 252 21.42 -15.01 2.72
N LYS A 253 21.63 -13.75 3.11
CA LYS A 253 22.27 -13.38 4.37
C LYS A 253 21.43 -12.35 5.12
N PRO A 254 21.23 -12.50 6.45
CA PRO A 254 20.60 -11.47 7.24
C PRO A 254 21.55 -10.29 7.46
N ASN A 255 20.99 -9.07 7.44
CA ASN A 255 21.64 -7.83 7.84
C ASN A 255 20.64 -6.99 8.65
N GLY A 256 20.55 -7.24 9.95
CA GLY A 256 19.52 -6.67 10.81
C GLY A 256 18.11 -7.10 10.37
N LYS A 257 17.23 -6.13 10.07
CA LYS A 257 15.86 -6.36 9.57
C LYS A 257 15.79 -6.62 8.07
N ILE A 258 16.91 -6.47 7.37
CA ILE A 258 17.02 -6.62 5.92
C ILE A 258 17.63 -7.99 5.60
N LYS A 259 17.13 -8.63 4.55
CA LYS A 259 17.71 -9.80 3.91
C LYS A 259 18.40 -9.38 2.63
N ILE A 260 19.63 -9.83 2.47
CA ILE A 260 20.42 -9.62 1.26
C ILE A 260 20.40 -10.93 0.49
N ILE A 261 19.75 -10.92 -0.67
CA ILE A 261 19.73 -12.03 -1.63
C ILE A 261 20.84 -11.76 -2.64
N THR A 262 21.74 -12.73 -2.85
CA THR A 262 22.83 -12.62 -3.83
C THR A 262 22.85 -13.76 -4.85
N ILE A 263 23.18 -13.42 -6.10
CA ILE A 263 23.17 -14.32 -7.26
C ILE A 263 24.52 -14.14 -7.99
N HIS A 264 25.21 -15.25 -8.23
CA HIS A 264 26.63 -15.25 -8.63
C HIS A 264 27.01 -16.35 -9.64
N LYS A 265 26.03 -16.94 -10.36
CA LYS A 265 26.29 -17.96 -11.39
C LYS A 265 25.86 -17.46 -12.77
N LYS A 266 26.68 -17.69 -13.80
CA LYS A 266 26.38 -17.32 -15.19
C LYS A 266 25.00 -17.81 -15.65
N ARG A 267 24.70 -19.09 -15.42
CA ARG A 267 23.40 -19.70 -15.79
C ARG A 267 22.21 -18.97 -15.17
N ASN A 268 22.37 -18.38 -13.99
CA ASN A 268 21.33 -17.62 -13.33
C ASN A 268 21.18 -16.23 -13.96
N PHE A 269 22.27 -15.63 -14.40
CA PHE A 269 22.25 -14.37 -15.15
C PHE A 269 21.58 -14.52 -16.51
N GLU A 270 21.82 -15.64 -17.20
CA GLU A 270 21.13 -15.97 -18.45
C GLU A 270 19.62 -16.13 -18.23
N LYS A 271 19.20 -16.82 -17.17
CA LYS A 271 17.78 -16.91 -16.77
C LYS A 271 17.17 -15.55 -16.44
N ILE A 272 17.89 -14.71 -15.70
CA ILE A 272 17.45 -13.35 -15.39
C ILE A 272 17.29 -12.53 -16.67
N LEU A 273 18.25 -12.64 -17.61
CA LEU A 273 18.20 -11.95 -18.89
C LEU A 273 17.03 -12.44 -19.76
N ALA A 274 16.75 -13.75 -19.76
CA ALA A 274 15.61 -14.34 -20.47
C ALA A 274 14.26 -13.83 -19.95
N CYS A 275 14.18 -13.49 -18.65
CA CYS A 275 13.02 -12.83 -18.04
C CYS A 275 13.00 -11.29 -18.27
N GLY A 276 13.85 -10.77 -19.16
CA GLY A 276 13.99 -9.34 -19.48
C GLY A 276 15.00 -8.57 -18.63
N GLY A 277 15.62 -9.21 -17.64
CA GLY A 277 16.70 -8.65 -16.82
C GLY A 277 16.30 -7.39 -16.05
N PHE A 278 17.13 -6.35 -16.18
CA PHE A 278 16.86 -4.99 -15.70
C PHE A 278 16.14 -4.17 -16.78
N SER A 279 15.07 -4.67 -17.38
CA SER A 279 14.46 -4.11 -18.63
C SER A 279 14.19 -2.61 -18.61
N LEU A 280 13.77 -2.06 -17.46
CA LEU A 280 13.50 -0.63 -17.30
C LEU A 280 14.78 0.20 -17.09
N GLN A 281 15.94 -0.43 -16.94
CA GLN A 281 17.26 0.17 -16.69
C GLN A 281 18.30 -0.31 -17.73
N ILE A 282 18.26 0.28 -18.93
CA ILE A 282 19.09 -0.08 -20.09
C ILE A 282 20.56 -0.32 -19.71
N GLY A 283 21.20 0.63 -19.02
CA GLY A 283 22.61 0.51 -18.66
C GLY A 283 22.93 -0.63 -17.68
N LYS A 284 21.98 -1.07 -16.84
CA LYS A 284 22.17 -2.29 -16.03
C LYS A 284 21.98 -3.56 -16.86
N ASN A 285 21.08 -3.52 -17.85
CA ASN A 285 20.88 -4.64 -18.75
C ASN A 285 22.08 -4.86 -19.68
N GLU A 286 22.74 -3.79 -20.13
CA GLU A 286 24.01 -3.89 -20.85
C GLU A 286 25.12 -4.48 -19.97
N LYS A 287 25.22 -4.05 -18.70
CA LYS A 287 26.14 -4.66 -17.73
C LYS A 287 25.87 -6.15 -17.52
N LEU A 288 24.59 -6.55 -17.48
CA LEU A 288 24.21 -7.96 -17.37
C LEU A 288 24.67 -8.77 -18.59
N LYS A 289 24.43 -8.26 -19.80
CA LYS A 289 24.91 -8.87 -21.06
C LYS A 289 26.44 -9.00 -21.07
N ASN A 290 27.14 -7.93 -20.70
CA ASN A 290 28.60 -7.92 -20.62
C ASN A 290 29.13 -8.90 -19.58
N ALA A 291 28.48 -9.01 -18.43
CA ALA A 291 28.86 -9.97 -17.40
C ALA A 291 28.67 -11.41 -17.88
N ILE A 292 27.59 -11.73 -18.58
CA ILE A 292 27.35 -13.07 -19.16
C ILE A 292 28.44 -13.40 -20.20
N ALA A 293 28.76 -12.45 -21.09
CA ALA A 293 29.77 -12.63 -22.12
C ALA A 293 31.18 -12.86 -21.53
N ASN A 294 31.53 -12.10 -20.48
CA ASN A 294 32.85 -12.14 -19.86
C ASN A 294 32.94 -13.04 -18.62
N TYR A 295 31.92 -13.86 -18.35
CA TYR A 295 31.90 -14.72 -17.17
C TYR A 295 32.91 -15.86 -17.33
N THR A 296 34.05 -15.72 -16.66
CA THR A 296 35.16 -16.68 -16.69
C THR A 296 34.96 -17.87 -15.74
N TYR A 297 34.06 -17.78 -14.76
CA TYR A 297 33.76 -18.86 -13.81
C TYR A 297 32.57 -19.70 -14.31
N SER A 298 32.86 -20.78 -15.03
CA SER A 298 31.87 -21.74 -15.58
C SER A 298 31.71 -23.04 -14.77
N ARG A 299 32.44 -23.19 -13.65
CA ARG A 299 32.35 -24.34 -12.76
C ARG A 299 31.41 -24.07 -11.58
#